data_AF-A0A3M1TQD2-F1
#
_entry.id   AF-A0A3M1TQD2-F1
#
_cell.length_a   1.000
_cell.length_b   1.000
_cell.length_c   1.000
_cell.angle_alpha   90.00
_cell.angle_beta   90.00
_cell.angle_gamma   90.00
#
_symmetry.space_group_name_H-M   'P 1'
#
loop_
_entity.id
_entity.type
_entity.pdbx_description
1 polymer ?
#
loop_
_entity_poly.entity_id
_entity_poly.type
_entity_poly.pdbx_seq_one_letter_code
_entity_poly.pdbx_strand_id
1 'polypeptide(L)' 'GLGPSTAATDAVAPLDLPYQEAMKVARERAAQSYLEALMRRFHGHVTRAAEHAGMERESLHRLLRKHGIDADAYRSG' A
#
# COMPACT_ATOMS: atom_id res chain seq x y z
N GLY A 1 23.07 -3.92 23.32
CA GLY A 1 23.26 -3.87 21.86
C GLY A 1 21.90 -3.99 21.23
N LEU A 2 21.31 -2.87 20.83
CA LEU A 2 20.15 -2.88 19.94
C LEU A 2 20.70 -2.72 18.53
N GLY A 3 20.43 -3.70 17.66
CA GLY A 3 20.81 -3.66 16.26
C GLY A 3 20.14 -2.46 15.55
N PRO A 4 20.71 -2.01 14.42
CA PRO A 4 20.14 -0.91 13.66
C PRO A 4 18.73 -1.29 13.22
N SER A 5 17.77 -0.46 13.63
CA SER A 5 16.44 -0.42 13.08
C SER A 5 16.56 -0.25 11.56
N THR A 6 16.12 -1.25 10.80
CA THR A 6 16.00 -1.22 9.34
C THR A 6 14.86 -0.27 8.91
N ALA A 7 14.88 0.96 9.41
CA ALA A 7 14.02 2.06 9.01
C ALA A 7 14.71 2.96 7.97
N ALA A 8 15.65 2.39 7.22
CA ALA A 8 16.25 3.01 6.05
C ALA A 8 15.94 2.12 4.85
N THR A 9 14.68 2.13 4.40
CA THR A 9 14.50 2.15 2.94
C THR A 9 14.98 3.53 2.54
N ASP A 10 16.29 3.65 2.36
CA ASP A 10 16.89 4.83 1.76
C ASP A 10 16.06 5.15 0.53
N ALA A 11 15.45 6.33 0.57
CA ALA A 11 14.69 6.85 -0.54
C ALA A 11 15.71 7.01 -1.67
N VAL A 12 15.86 5.98 -2.50
CA VAL A 12 16.62 6.06 -3.75
C VAL A 12 16.15 7.36 -4.40
N ALA A 13 17.07 8.32 -4.52
CA ALA A 13 16.68 9.62 -4.99
C ALA A 13 16.10 9.41 -6.39
N PRO A 14 14.97 10.04 -6.75
CA PRO A 14 14.31 9.78 -8.03
C PRO A 14 15.21 9.95 -9.26
N LEU A 15 16.35 10.64 -9.11
CA LEU A 15 17.36 10.89 -10.14
C LEU A 15 18.42 9.78 -10.27
N ASP A 16 18.53 8.87 -9.29
CA ASP A 16 19.47 7.75 -9.32
C ASP A 16 18.92 6.56 -10.12
N LEU A 17 17.66 6.64 -10.53
CA LEU A 17 16.96 5.62 -11.31
C LEU A 17 16.57 6.17 -12.69
N PRO A 18 16.53 5.31 -13.73
CA PRO A 18 15.86 5.66 -14.97
C PRO A 18 14.43 6.11 -14.71
N TYR A 19 13.95 7.13 -15.44
CA TYR A 19 12.62 7.72 -15.26
C TYR A 19 11.49 6.67 -15.13
N GLN A 20 11.53 5.61 -15.94
CA GLN A 20 10.53 4.54 -15.90
C GLN A 20 10.50 3.80 -14.55
N GLU A 21 11.67 3.55 -13.98
CA GLU A 21 11.81 2.85 -12.71
C GLU A 21 11.46 3.76 -11.52
N ALA A 22 11.89 5.02 -11.56
CA ALA A 22 11.48 6.03 -10.59
C ALA A 22 9.95 6.19 -10.55
N MET A 23 9.29 6.28 -11.72
CA MET A 23 7.84 6.38 -11.82
C MET A 23 7.13 5.10 -11.35
N LYS A 24 7.71 3.92 -11.62
CA LYS A 24 7.20 2.65 -11.09
C LYS A 24 7.21 2.64 -9.56
N VAL A 25 8.33 3.00 -8.93
CA VAL A 25 8.46 3.07 -7.47
C VAL A 25 7.51 4.11 -6.89
N ALA A 26 7.41 5.28 -7.50
CA ALA A 26 6.47 6.33 -7.06
C ALA A 26 5.01 5.84 -7.11
N ARG A 27 4.62 5.16 -8.19
CA ARG A 27 3.29 4.58 -8.33
C ARG A 27 3.01 3.50 -7.30
N GLU A 28 3.99 2.63 -7.01
CA GLU A 28 3.85 1.57 -5.99
C GLU A 28 3.66 2.16 -4.59
N ARG A 29 4.44 3.19 -4.22
CA ARG A 29 4.29 3.90 -2.95
C ARG A 29 2.95 4.63 -2.83
N ALA A 30 2.52 5.28 -3.90
CA ALA A 30 1.23 5.96 -3.94
C ALA A 30 0.07 4.95 -3.81
N ALA A 31 0.15 3.82 -4.52
CA ALA A 31 -0.84 2.75 -4.41
C ALA A 31 -0.91 2.17 -3.00
N GLN A 32 0.23 1.88 -2.38
CA GLN A 32 0.29 1.41 -0.99
C GLN A 32 -0.37 2.41 -0.03
N SER A 33 0.02 3.68 -0.11
CA SER A 33 -0.53 4.75 0.74
C SER A 33 -2.06 4.89 0.59
N TYR A 34 -2.54 4.81 -0.66
CA TYR A 34 -3.98 4.84 -0.95
C TYR A 34 -4.71 3.65 -0.33
N LEU A 35 -4.19 2.43 -0.52
CA LEU A 35 -4.81 1.21 -0.01
C LEU A 35 -4.86 1.18 1.53
N GLU A 36 -3.79 1.63 2.20
CA GLU A 36 -3.77 1.75 3.67
C GLU A 36 -4.78 2.79 4.17
N ALA A 37 -4.88 3.95 3.52
CA ALA A 37 -5.89 4.96 3.85
C ALA A 37 -7.31 4.43 3.62
N LEU A 38 -7.51 3.67 2.55
CA LEU A 38 -8.77 3.03 2.22
C LEU A 38 -9.16 1.99 3.29
N MET A 39 -8.24 1.11 3.69
CA MET A 39 -8.51 0.12 4.75
C MET A 39 -8.79 0.77 6.09
N ARG A 40 -8.08 1.84 6.46
CA ARG A 40 -8.36 2.61 7.68
C ARG A 40 -9.75 3.25 7.65
N ARG A 41 -10.10 3.92 6.54
CA ARG A 41 -11.39 4.61 6.40
C ARG A 41 -12.58 3.67 6.49
N PHE A 42 -12.43 2.47 5.94
CA PHE A 42 -13.50 1.46 5.91
C PHE A 42 -13.34 0.40 7.00
N HIS A 43 -12.46 0.59 7.99
CA HIS A 43 -12.25 -0.36 9.10
C HIS A 43 -12.02 -1.80 8.62
N GLY A 44 -11.22 -1.98 7.57
CA GLY A 44 -10.96 -3.28 6.96
C GLY A 44 -12.15 -3.92 6.24
N HIS A 45 -13.28 -3.22 6.05
CA HIS A 45 -14.40 -3.71 5.23
C HIS A 45 -14.08 -3.64 3.73
N VAL A 46 -13.40 -4.67 3.22
CA VAL A 46 -12.94 -4.77 1.82
C VAL A 46 -14.08 -4.57 0.81
N THR A 47 -15.29 -5.08 1.08
CA THR A 47 -16.44 -4.90 0.17
C THR A 47 -16.82 -3.42 0.01
N ARG A 48 -17.03 -2.69 1.13
CA ARG A 48 -17.37 -1.26 1.08
C ARG A 48 -16.22 -0.41 0.52
N ALA A 49 -14.99 -0.78 0.84
CA ALA A 49 -13.80 -0.15 0.29
C ALA A 49 -13.72 -0.33 -1.24
N ALA A 50 -14.05 -1.52 -1.75
CA ALA A 50 -14.05 -1.82 -3.18
C ALA A 50 -15.14 -1.03 -3.91
N GLU A 51 -16.36 -0.97 -3.35
CA GLU A 51 -17.44 -0.13 -3.88
C GLU A 51 -17.04 1.34 -3.95
N HIS A 52 -16.42 1.89 -2.90
CA HIS A 52 -15.94 3.27 -2.89
C HIS A 52 -14.83 3.52 -3.90
N ALA A 53 -13.92 2.56 -4.07
CA ALA A 53 -12.84 2.63 -5.04
C ALA A 53 -13.33 2.39 -6.49
N GLY A 54 -14.60 2.02 -6.70
CA GLY A 54 -15.12 1.64 -8.01
C GLY A 54 -14.45 0.36 -8.54
N MET A 55 -14.08 -0.55 -7.65
CA MET A 55 -13.33 -1.77 -7.96
C MET A 55 -14.11 -3.01 -7.57
N GLU A 56 -13.86 -4.11 -8.28
CA GLU A 56 -14.30 -5.42 -7.84
C GLU A 56 -13.58 -5.84 -6.56
N ARG A 57 -14.31 -6.50 -5.65
CA ARG A 57 -13.77 -7.00 -4.37
C ARG A 57 -12.52 -7.87 -4.58
N GLU A 58 -12.55 -8.76 -5.57
CA GLU A 58 -11.40 -9.63 -5.87
C GLU A 58 -10.17 -8.84 -6.32
N SER A 59 -10.36 -7.81 -7.16
CA SER A 59 -9.30 -6.94 -7.62
C SER A 59 -8.66 -6.16 -6.48
N LEU A 60 -9.49 -5.60 -5.59
CA LEU A 60 -9.00 -4.92 -4.39
C LEU A 60 -8.23 -5.88 -3.48
N HIS A 61 -8.75 -7.09 -3.26
CA HIS A 61 -8.07 -8.08 -2.43
C HIS A 61 -6.71 -8.52 -3.03
N ARG A 62 -6.62 -8.66 -4.35
CA ARG A 62 -5.35 -8.93 -5.04
C ARG A 62 -4.36 -7.79 -4.88
N LEU A 63 -4.81 -6.54 -4.98
CA LEU A 63 -3.96 -5.38 -4.76
C LEU A 63 -3.44 -5.30 -3.33
N LEU A 64 -4.30 -5.51 -2.34
CA LEU A 64 -3.90 -5.55 -0.93
C LEU A 64 -2.82 -6.61 -0.70
N ARG A 65 -3.03 -7.84 -1.20
CA ARG A 65 -2.04 -8.92 -1.09
C ARG A 65 -0.73 -8.60 -1.81
N LYS A 66 -0.79 -7.98 -3.00
CA LYS A 66 0.40 -7.55 -3.76
C LYS A 66 1.22 -6.52 -2.97
N HIS A 67 0.56 -5.62 -2.25
CA HIS A 67 1.20 -4.60 -1.43
C HIS A 67 1.46 -5.04 0.03
N GLY A 68 1.18 -6.31 0.37
CA GLY A 68 1.40 -6.84 1.72
C GLY A 68 0.45 -6.27 2.80
N ILE A 69 -0.69 -5.70 2.39
CA ILE A 69 -1.67 -5.10 3.30
C ILE A 69 -2.69 -6.16 3.70
N ASP A 70 -2.78 -6.45 4.99
CA ASP A 70 -3.83 -7.30 5.54
C ASP A 70 -5.04 -6.45 5.96
N ALA A 71 -6.20 -6.68 5.34
CA ALA A 71 -7.43 -5.98 5.70
C ALA A 71 -7.92 -6.31 7.12
N ASP A 72 -7.62 -7.50 7.62
CA ASP A 72 -8.08 -7.96 8.93
C ASP A 72 -7.41 -7.20 10.08
N ALA A 73 -6.16 -6.79 9.88
CA ALA A 73 -5.43 -5.92 10.80
C ALA A 73 -6.15 -4.58 11.06
N TYR A 74 -7.03 -4.14 10.15
CA TYR A 74 -7.81 -2.90 10.29
C TYR A 74 -9.23 -3.10 10.84
N ARG A 75 -9.69 -4.35 11.04
CA ARG A 75 -11.01 -4.66 11.60
C ARG A 75 -11.04 -4.65 13.13
N SER A 76 -9.88 -4.78 13.78
CA SER A 76 -9.76 -4.99 15.23
C SER A 76 -9.34 -3.74 16.01
N GLY A 77 -9.64 -2.55 15.50
CA GLY A 77 -9.40 -1.26 16.15
C GLY A 77 -10.65 -0.66 16.76
#